data_AF-A0AAV9TYK7-F1
#
_entry.id   AF-A0AAV9TYK7-F1
#
_cell.length_a   1.000
_cell.length_b   1.000
_cell.length_c   1.000
_cell.angle_alpha   90.00
_cell.angle_beta   90.00
_cell.angle_gamma   90.00
#
_symmetry.space_group_name_H-M   'P 1'
#
loop_
_entity.id
_entity.type
_entity.pdbx_description
1 polymer ?
#
loop_
_entity_poly.entity_id
_entity_poly.type
_entity_poly.pdbx_seq_one_letter_code
_entity_poly.pdbx_strand_id
1 'polypeptide(L)'
;MDPRARPTEEKETYLPPAALSALHDDQIIRDNRVMDVRLNAKHLFAPYNYTSAGPSKGTTGRFVDALNDWFGVPQDVLEQIKSIGQLLHVSCLMLDDIQDNSPLRRGQHAAHVVYGQAQTINTSAFLIANVMKEASKLGSPECINIVFDGVQECFIGQSYDMFWRDELICPTENKYMDMVAKKTGGLFSLLARLMIECGQRNKQFNLLRLTSLLGQFYQIRDDLMNLTIKEYTDQKGFCEDLDEGKFSYLIIFVWNMGGQDSLDLQKHFNKRDRDKSMAIEDKQRVWRSWPGTMLSDSRRRSLIISKSRLRMRSGCSRWLLESLTGSSGSSSIS
;
A
#
# COMPACT_ATOMS: atom_id res chain seq x y z
N MET A 1 -42.51 -17.52 50.18
CA MET A 1 -41.34 -16.62 50.19
C MET A 1 -40.18 -17.36 50.84
N ASP A 2 -39.17 -17.73 50.06
CA ASP A 2 -37.75 -17.60 50.43
C ASP A 2 -36.93 -17.64 49.11
N PRO A 3 -36.21 -16.57 48.72
CA PRO A 3 -35.41 -16.50 47.51
C PRO A 3 -33.90 -16.61 47.85
N ARG A 4 -33.29 -17.78 47.61
CA ARG A 4 -31.84 -17.95 47.36
C ARG A 4 -31.46 -19.44 47.18
N ALA A 5 -31.21 -19.87 45.96
CA ALA A 5 -30.39 -21.06 45.66
C ALA A 5 -29.58 -20.79 44.38
N ARG A 6 -28.25 -20.81 44.49
CA ARG A 6 -27.26 -20.71 43.40
C ARG A 6 -26.92 -22.12 42.87
N PRO A 7 -26.62 -22.30 41.58
CA PRO A 7 -26.10 -23.57 41.07
C PRO A 7 -24.59 -23.73 41.34
N THR A 8 -24.20 -24.98 41.57
CA THR A 8 -22.86 -25.50 41.91
C THR A 8 -21.96 -25.71 40.68
N GLU A 9 -20.67 -25.42 40.83
CA GLU A 9 -19.58 -25.68 39.87
C GLU A 9 -19.29 -27.19 39.74
N GLU A 10 -19.15 -27.70 38.51
CA GLU A 10 -18.54 -29.00 38.22
C GLU A 10 -17.18 -28.83 37.53
N LYS A 11 -16.19 -29.55 38.06
CA LYS A 11 -14.77 -29.51 37.66
C LYS A 11 -14.53 -30.32 36.39
N GLU A 12 -13.99 -29.69 35.36
CA GLU A 12 -13.42 -30.38 34.20
C GLU A 12 -12.07 -31.03 34.55
N THR A 13 -11.93 -32.31 34.20
CA THR A 13 -10.69 -33.08 34.33
C THR A 13 -9.96 -33.07 32.98
N TYR A 14 -8.74 -32.53 32.96
CA TYR A 14 -7.90 -32.45 31.77
C TYR A 14 -7.22 -33.79 31.48
N LEU A 15 -7.30 -34.28 30.24
CA LEU A 15 -6.48 -35.39 29.73
C LEU A 15 -5.24 -34.85 28.99
N PRO A 16 -4.06 -35.49 29.12
CA PRO A 16 -2.81 -34.90 28.65
C PRO A 16 -2.56 -35.06 27.13
N PRO A 17 -1.72 -34.20 26.52
CA PRO A 17 -1.63 -33.97 25.08
C PRO A 17 -1.11 -35.14 24.20
N ALA A 18 -0.64 -36.24 24.80
CA ALA A 18 -0.03 -37.34 24.08
C ALA A 18 -1.04 -38.32 23.42
N ALA A 19 -2.34 -38.22 23.73
CA ALA A 19 -3.38 -39.07 23.15
C ALA A 19 -3.97 -38.54 21.83
N LEU A 20 -3.69 -37.28 21.48
CA LEU A 20 -4.25 -36.59 20.30
C LEU A 20 -3.51 -36.88 18.98
N SER A 21 -2.35 -37.52 19.02
CA SER A 21 -1.51 -37.78 17.84
C SER A 21 -1.75 -39.13 17.16
N ALA A 22 -2.73 -39.94 17.61
CA ALA A 22 -2.78 -41.37 17.30
C ALA A 22 -4.06 -41.89 16.60
N LEU A 23 -4.83 -41.09 15.86
CA LEU A 23 -5.99 -41.61 15.13
C LEU A 23 -5.92 -41.28 13.63
N HIS A 24 -5.68 -42.32 12.85
CA HIS A 24 -5.64 -42.35 11.39
C HIS A 24 -7.02 -42.20 10.75
N ASP A 25 -6.99 -41.68 9.52
CA ASP A 25 -8.03 -41.72 8.50
C ASP A 25 -8.60 -43.14 8.36
N ASP A 26 -9.90 -43.30 8.61
CA ASP A 26 -10.81 -43.98 7.68
C ASP A 26 -12.23 -44.07 8.26
N GLN A 27 -13.22 -43.95 7.37
CA GLN A 27 -14.67 -44.12 7.56
C GLN A 27 -15.50 -42.88 7.95
N ILE A 28 -15.79 -42.03 6.96
CA ILE A 28 -17.03 -41.23 6.97
C ILE A 28 -17.72 -41.35 5.61
N ILE A 29 -18.54 -42.40 5.45
CA ILE A 29 -19.74 -42.33 4.60
C ILE A 29 -20.88 -42.93 5.41
N ARG A 30 -21.81 -42.06 5.84
CA ARG A 30 -23.29 -42.21 5.78
C ARG A 30 -23.93 -41.31 6.83
N ASP A 31 -24.90 -40.52 6.35
CA ASP A 31 -25.97 -39.85 7.08
C ASP A 31 -25.67 -38.54 7.84
N ASN A 32 -25.88 -37.43 7.13
CA ASN A 32 -26.46 -36.16 7.61
C ASN A 32 -26.11 -35.72 9.04
N ARG A 33 -24.82 -35.41 9.32
CA ARG A 33 -24.42 -34.67 10.52
C ARG A 33 -23.40 -33.59 10.17
N VAL A 34 -23.66 -32.42 10.76
CA VAL A 34 -22.86 -31.19 10.86
C VAL A 34 -21.45 -31.34 10.29
N MET A 35 -21.20 -30.63 9.19
CA MET A 35 -19.86 -30.42 8.64
C MET A 35 -18.92 -30.05 9.80
N ASP A 36 -18.01 -30.95 10.15
CA ASP A 36 -16.90 -30.65 11.05
C ASP A 36 -15.92 -29.74 10.29
N VAL A 37 -16.34 -28.49 10.09
CA VAL A 37 -15.51 -27.44 9.53
C VAL A 37 -14.54 -27.05 10.63
N ARG A 38 -13.37 -27.69 10.65
CA ARG A 38 -12.26 -27.19 11.48
C ARG A 38 -11.93 -25.76 11.05
N LEU A 39 -12.40 -24.79 11.83
CA LEU A 39 -12.10 -23.38 11.63
C LEU A 39 -10.58 -23.18 11.66
N ASN A 40 -10.03 -22.68 10.56
CA ASN A 40 -8.60 -22.42 10.42
C ASN A 40 -8.37 -21.13 9.61
N ALA A 41 -7.13 -20.69 9.50
CA ALA A 41 -6.79 -19.41 8.90
C ALA A 41 -6.85 -19.39 7.35
N LYS A 42 -7.26 -20.47 6.67
CA LYS A 42 -7.31 -20.54 5.20
C LYS A 42 -8.14 -19.41 4.59
N HIS A 43 -9.35 -19.19 5.09
CA HIS A 43 -10.23 -18.13 4.58
C HIS A 43 -9.79 -16.72 4.99
N LEU A 44 -9.04 -16.62 6.09
CA LEU A 44 -8.44 -15.37 6.55
C LEU A 44 -7.31 -14.91 5.61
N PHE A 45 -6.48 -15.83 5.11
CA PHE A 45 -5.37 -15.47 4.23
C PHE A 45 -5.70 -15.51 2.74
N ALA A 46 -6.89 -15.98 2.34
CA ALA A 46 -7.22 -16.15 0.93
C ALA A 46 -7.08 -14.84 0.10
N PRO A 47 -7.62 -13.67 0.53
CA PRO A 47 -7.43 -12.42 -0.21
C PRO A 47 -5.96 -11.97 -0.30
N TYR A 48 -5.20 -12.17 0.78
CA TYR A 48 -3.77 -11.87 0.83
C TYR A 48 -2.96 -12.72 -0.15
N ASN A 49 -3.17 -14.05 -0.11
CA ASN A 49 -2.48 -15.00 -0.96
C ASN A 49 -2.79 -14.74 -2.44
N TYR A 50 -4.05 -14.45 -2.75
CA TYR A 50 -4.48 -14.07 -4.09
C TYR A 50 -3.76 -12.80 -4.58
N THR A 51 -3.77 -11.73 -3.77
CA THR A 51 -3.12 -10.45 -4.12
C THR A 51 -1.60 -10.61 -4.28
N SER A 52 -0.99 -11.46 -3.44
CA SER A 52 0.46 -11.69 -3.42
C SER A 52 0.95 -12.63 -4.53
N ALA A 53 0.07 -13.46 -5.09
CA ALA A 53 0.40 -14.35 -6.20
C ALA A 53 0.62 -13.59 -7.53
N GLY A 54 0.08 -12.37 -7.64
CA GLY A 54 0.27 -11.52 -8.81
C GLY A 54 1.70 -10.97 -8.95
N PRO A 55 2.12 -10.54 -10.15
CA PRO A 55 3.46 -10.01 -10.39
C PRO A 55 3.77 -8.84 -9.44
N SER A 56 4.91 -8.83 -8.76
CA SER A 56 5.29 -7.73 -7.84
C SER A 56 6.61 -7.09 -8.27
N LYS A 57 6.72 -5.76 -8.14
CA LYS A 57 7.98 -5.02 -8.35
C LYS A 57 9.00 -5.26 -7.23
N GLY A 58 8.56 -5.81 -6.09
CA GLY A 58 9.43 -6.11 -4.95
C GLY A 58 10.10 -4.88 -4.32
N THR A 59 9.56 -3.68 -4.53
CA THR A 59 10.21 -2.41 -4.20
C THR A 59 10.60 -2.28 -2.73
N THR A 60 9.73 -2.70 -1.80
CA THR A 60 9.98 -2.65 -0.35
C THR A 60 11.12 -3.58 0.07
N GLY A 61 11.13 -4.81 -0.45
CA GLY A 61 12.23 -5.77 -0.20
C GLY A 61 13.56 -5.26 -0.72
N ARG A 62 13.59 -4.76 -1.96
CA ARG A 62 14.80 -4.18 -2.58
C ARG A 62 15.31 -2.94 -1.84
N PHE A 63 14.40 -2.15 -1.26
CA PHE A 63 14.75 -1.01 -0.41
C PHE A 63 15.42 -1.46 0.88
N VAL A 64 14.86 -2.47 1.54
CA VAL A 64 15.46 -3.07 2.75
C VAL A 64 16.84 -3.67 2.45
N ASP A 65 16.97 -4.45 1.38
CA ASP A 65 18.26 -5.02 0.94
C ASP A 65 19.32 -3.94 0.73
N ALA A 66 18.95 -2.88 0.02
CA ALA A 66 19.88 -1.84 -0.33
C ALA A 66 20.19 -0.88 0.84
N LEU A 67 19.37 -0.83 1.89
CA LEU A 67 19.78 -0.20 3.15
C LEU A 67 20.71 -1.10 3.97
N ASN A 68 20.68 -2.42 3.78
CA ASN A 68 21.43 -3.33 4.63
C ASN A 68 22.95 -3.20 4.48
N ASP A 69 23.43 -2.80 3.30
CA ASP A 69 24.85 -2.49 3.08
C ASP A 69 25.37 -1.43 4.07
N TRP A 70 24.50 -0.53 4.51
CA TRP A 70 24.81 0.54 5.44
C TRP A 70 24.65 0.15 6.89
N PHE A 71 23.56 -0.55 7.23
CA PHE A 71 23.19 -0.79 8.62
C PHE A 71 23.66 -2.14 9.15
N GLY A 72 23.85 -3.14 8.30
CA GLY A 72 24.33 -4.48 8.70
C GLY A 72 23.40 -5.15 9.70
N VAL A 73 22.12 -5.22 9.38
CA VAL A 73 21.11 -5.97 10.14
C VAL A 73 21.38 -7.48 9.94
N PRO A 74 21.30 -8.30 11.00
CA PRO A 74 21.39 -9.76 10.90
C PRO A 74 20.37 -10.35 9.92
N GLN A 75 20.73 -11.43 9.22
CA GLN A 75 19.94 -11.95 8.09
C GLN A 75 18.52 -12.38 8.49
N ASP A 76 18.37 -13.03 9.65
CA ASP A 76 17.08 -13.45 10.19
C ASP A 76 16.16 -12.25 10.50
N VAL A 77 16.73 -11.22 11.12
CA VAL A 77 16.01 -9.96 11.43
C VAL A 77 15.68 -9.20 10.14
N LEU A 78 16.58 -9.20 9.15
CA LEU A 78 16.37 -8.56 7.85
C LEU A 78 15.17 -9.17 7.11
N GLU A 79 15.07 -10.50 7.06
CA GLU A 79 13.93 -11.19 6.44
C GLU A 79 12.62 -10.91 7.18
N GLN A 80 12.67 -10.75 8.51
CA GLN A 80 11.49 -10.33 9.28
C GLN A 80 11.05 -8.89 8.97
N ILE A 81 11.99 -7.95 8.81
CA ILE A 81 11.69 -6.57 8.38
C ILE A 81 11.09 -6.56 6.97
N LYS A 82 11.62 -7.37 6.04
CA LYS A 82 11.02 -7.53 4.69
C LYS A 82 9.60 -8.06 4.76
N SER A 83 9.36 -9.07 5.60
CA SER A 83 8.03 -9.64 5.82
C SER A 83 7.05 -8.60 6.35
N ILE A 84 7.43 -7.80 7.36
CA ILE A 84 6.65 -6.67 7.86
C ILE A 84 6.29 -5.70 6.73
N GLY A 85 7.28 -5.28 5.94
CA GLY A 85 7.07 -4.38 4.81
C GLY A 85 6.12 -4.93 3.75
N GLN A 86 6.24 -6.23 3.42
CA GLN A 86 5.40 -6.89 2.43
C GLN A 86 3.96 -7.06 2.93
N LEU A 87 3.76 -7.53 4.16
CA LEU A 87 2.44 -7.70 4.76
C LEU A 87 1.70 -6.37 4.84
N LEU A 88 2.38 -5.31 5.31
CA LEU A 88 1.79 -3.98 5.40
C LEU A 88 1.48 -3.41 4.02
N HIS A 89 2.42 -3.54 3.06
CA HIS A 89 2.20 -3.08 1.69
C HIS A 89 0.96 -3.73 1.04
N VAL A 90 0.85 -5.06 1.10
CA VAL A 90 -0.29 -5.79 0.50
C VAL A 90 -1.59 -5.48 1.24
N SER A 91 -1.56 -5.35 2.56
CA SER A 91 -2.73 -4.93 3.34
C SER A 91 -3.25 -3.55 2.89
N CYS A 92 -2.35 -2.57 2.77
CA CYS A 92 -2.69 -1.24 2.29
C CYS A 92 -3.19 -1.27 0.84
N LEU A 93 -2.59 -2.07 -0.05
CA LEU A 93 -3.10 -2.22 -1.44
C LEU A 93 -4.54 -2.75 -1.48
N MET A 94 -4.85 -3.78 -0.69
CA MET A 94 -6.21 -4.34 -0.64
C MET A 94 -7.22 -3.34 -0.09
N LEU A 95 -6.84 -2.51 0.89
CA LEU A 95 -7.70 -1.45 1.41
C LEU A 95 -7.86 -0.31 0.40
N ASP A 96 -6.78 0.13 -0.23
CA ASP A 96 -6.76 1.17 -1.26
C ASP A 96 -7.64 0.76 -2.45
N ASP A 97 -7.56 -0.49 -2.93
CA ASP A 97 -8.43 -1.03 -3.98
C ASP A 97 -9.92 -0.93 -3.62
N ILE A 98 -10.29 -1.16 -2.36
CA ILE A 98 -11.69 -1.03 -1.91
C ILE A 98 -12.08 0.45 -1.81
N GLN A 99 -11.21 1.27 -1.22
CA GLN A 99 -11.45 2.69 -0.95
C GLN A 99 -11.55 3.52 -2.23
N ASP A 100 -10.81 3.13 -3.26
CA ASP A 100 -10.81 3.75 -4.59
C ASP A 100 -11.77 3.03 -5.56
N ASN A 101 -12.44 1.94 -5.12
CA ASN A 101 -13.34 1.13 -5.95
C ASN A 101 -12.68 0.58 -7.22
N SER A 102 -11.39 0.23 -7.11
CA SER A 102 -10.55 -0.23 -8.22
C SER A 102 -10.88 -1.67 -8.63
N PRO A 103 -11.43 -1.92 -9.83
CA PRO A 103 -11.85 -3.27 -10.22
C PRO A 103 -10.66 -4.19 -10.55
N LEU A 104 -9.50 -3.61 -10.87
CA LEU A 104 -8.32 -4.32 -11.34
C LEU A 104 -7.09 -3.96 -10.52
N ARG A 105 -6.25 -4.97 -10.26
CA ARG A 105 -4.94 -4.85 -9.66
C ARG A 105 -3.94 -5.66 -10.48
N ARG A 106 -2.99 -4.96 -11.12
CA ARG A 106 -1.90 -5.58 -11.91
C ARG A 106 -2.42 -6.50 -13.03
N GLY A 107 -3.51 -6.10 -13.68
CA GLY A 107 -4.13 -6.80 -14.80
C GLY A 107 -4.98 -8.01 -14.38
N GLN A 108 -5.28 -8.16 -13.09
CA GLN A 108 -6.16 -9.19 -12.54
C GLN A 108 -7.28 -8.51 -11.75
N HIS A 109 -8.40 -9.19 -11.50
CA HIS A 109 -9.44 -8.65 -10.63
C HIS A 109 -8.89 -8.33 -9.24
N ALA A 110 -9.24 -7.18 -8.68
CA ALA A 110 -8.87 -6.83 -7.31
C ALA A 110 -9.47 -7.83 -6.32
N ALA A 111 -8.82 -8.01 -5.16
CA ALA A 111 -9.21 -9.03 -4.19
C ALA A 111 -10.67 -8.88 -3.72
N HIS A 112 -11.15 -7.65 -3.57
CA HIS A 112 -12.51 -7.38 -3.16
C HIS A 112 -13.57 -7.74 -4.21
N VAL A 113 -13.19 -7.80 -5.49
CA VAL A 113 -14.05 -8.27 -6.58
C VAL A 113 -14.23 -9.79 -6.51
N VAL A 114 -13.18 -10.51 -6.08
CA VAL A 114 -13.18 -11.98 -5.99
C VAL A 114 -13.77 -12.49 -4.67
N TYR A 115 -13.39 -11.89 -3.55
CA TYR A 115 -13.73 -12.35 -2.19
C TYR A 115 -14.77 -11.46 -1.48
N GLY A 116 -15.19 -10.36 -2.11
CA GLY A 116 -16.04 -9.36 -1.50
C GLY A 116 -15.27 -8.38 -0.60
N GLN A 117 -15.84 -7.20 -0.41
CA GLN A 117 -15.24 -6.14 0.42
C GLN A 117 -15.06 -6.58 1.87
N ALA A 118 -16.08 -7.20 2.48
CA ALA A 118 -16.06 -7.59 3.89
C ALA A 118 -14.91 -8.54 4.23
N GLN A 119 -14.70 -9.59 3.43
CA GLN A 119 -13.61 -10.55 3.66
C GLN A 119 -12.23 -9.92 3.42
N THR A 120 -12.13 -9.05 2.41
CA THR A 120 -10.89 -8.35 2.07
C THR A 120 -10.49 -7.38 3.18
N ILE A 121 -11.44 -6.58 3.70
CA ILE A 121 -11.23 -5.69 4.86
C ILE A 121 -10.78 -6.49 6.09
N ASN A 122 -11.48 -7.59 6.40
CA ASN A 122 -11.13 -8.44 7.55
C ASN A 122 -9.70 -9.00 7.43
N THR A 123 -9.31 -9.40 6.22
CA THR A 123 -7.94 -9.86 5.94
C THR A 123 -6.91 -8.75 6.15
N SER A 124 -7.13 -7.56 5.57
CA SER A 124 -6.23 -6.41 5.74
C SER A 124 -6.08 -5.99 7.21
N ALA A 125 -7.19 -5.90 7.95
CA ALA A 125 -7.18 -5.56 9.37
C ALA A 125 -6.36 -6.57 10.19
N PHE A 126 -6.53 -7.86 9.92
CA PHE A 126 -5.71 -8.90 10.53
C PHE A 126 -4.23 -8.77 10.19
N LEU A 127 -3.88 -8.50 8.93
CA LEU A 127 -2.48 -8.34 8.52
C LEU A 127 -1.80 -7.16 9.23
N ILE A 128 -2.50 -6.04 9.43
CA ILE A 128 -1.98 -4.89 10.19
C ILE A 128 -1.72 -5.30 11.65
N ALA A 129 -2.65 -6.02 12.28
CA ALA A 129 -2.45 -6.55 13.63
C ALA A 129 -1.27 -7.56 13.67
N ASN A 130 -1.13 -8.39 12.65
CA ASN A 130 -0.03 -9.36 12.55
C ASN A 130 1.32 -8.65 12.37
N VAL A 131 1.38 -7.55 11.63
CA VAL A 131 2.58 -6.71 11.49
C VAL A 131 3.06 -6.20 12.86
N MET A 132 2.15 -5.80 13.76
CA MET A 132 2.50 -5.43 15.14
C MET A 132 3.09 -6.62 15.92
N LYS A 133 2.55 -7.82 15.72
CA LYS A 133 3.07 -9.06 16.32
C LYS A 133 4.44 -9.46 15.76
N GLU A 134 4.71 -9.21 14.48
CA GLU A 134 6.04 -9.44 13.91
C GLU A 134 7.04 -8.40 14.41
N ALA A 135 6.63 -7.14 14.58
CA ALA A 135 7.47 -6.09 15.13
C ALA A 135 7.96 -6.41 16.55
N SER A 136 7.12 -7.03 17.39
CA SER A 136 7.49 -7.39 18.77
C SER A 136 8.57 -8.48 18.86
N LYS A 137 8.82 -9.21 17.76
CA LYS A 137 9.84 -10.25 17.68
C LYS A 137 11.21 -9.74 17.24
N LEU A 138 11.32 -8.48 16.80
CA LEU A 138 12.57 -7.87 16.32
C LEU A 138 13.60 -7.57 17.44
N GLY A 139 13.29 -7.91 18.69
CA GLY A 139 14.23 -7.83 19.82
C GLY A 139 14.37 -6.46 20.48
N SER A 140 13.76 -5.40 19.93
CA SER A 140 13.69 -4.07 20.54
C SER A 140 12.23 -3.62 20.71
N PRO A 141 11.78 -3.20 21.91
CA PRO A 141 10.45 -2.64 22.11
C PRO A 141 10.15 -1.42 21.22
N GLU A 142 11.19 -0.67 20.84
CA GLU A 142 11.06 0.50 19.97
C GLU A 142 10.59 0.13 18.57
N CYS A 143 10.84 -1.11 18.12
CA CYS A 143 10.33 -1.59 16.83
C CYS A 143 8.80 -1.56 16.75
N ILE A 144 8.11 -1.80 17.87
CA ILE A 144 6.64 -1.72 17.94
C ILE A 144 6.19 -0.27 17.74
N ASN A 145 6.84 0.69 18.40
CA ASN A 145 6.54 2.12 18.25
C ASN A 145 6.79 2.59 16.82
N ILE A 146 7.94 2.21 16.23
CA ILE A 146 8.29 2.54 14.84
C ILE A 146 7.21 2.05 13.87
N VAL A 147 6.75 0.81 14.05
CA VAL A 147 5.72 0.23 13.19
C VAL A 147 4.38 0.92 13.41
N PHE A 148 3.99 1.16 14.66
CA PHE A 148 2.75 1.86 14.99
C PHE A 148 2.71 3.26 14.37
N ASP A 149 3.76 4.06 14.59
CA ASP A 149 3.89 5.40 14.01
C ASP A 149 3.80 5.37 12.48
N GLY A 150 4.49 4.43 11.84
CA GLY A 150 4.51 4.34 10.39
C GLY A 150 3.15 3.93 9.81
N VAL A 151 2.44 3.01 10.48
CA VAL A 151 1.05 2.67 10.13
C VAL A 151 0.15 3.90 10.31
N GLN A 152 0.26 4.61 11.43
CA GLN A 152 -0.50 5.82 11.69
C GLN A 152 -0.28 6.88 10.60
N GLU A 153 0.97 7.13 10.20
CA GLU A 153 1.30 8.05 9.11
C GLU A 153 0.68 7.64 7.77
N CYS A 154 0.73 6.34 7.42
CA CYS A 154 0.08 5.84 6.20
C CYS A 154 -1.43 6.12 6.21
N PHE A 155 -2.11 5.88 7.35
CA PHE A 155 -3.54 6.11 7.51
C PHE A 155 -3.90 7.60 7.51
N ILE A 156 -3.09 8.47 8.13
CA ILE A 156 -3.29 9.92 8.07
C ILE A 156 -3.20 10.39 6.62
N GLY A 157 -2.17 9.96 5.88
CA GLY A 157 -2.05 10.27 4.45
C GLY A 157 -3.28 9.82 3.65
N GLN A 158 -3.70 8.56 3.81
CA GLN A 158 -4.90 8.03 3.15
C GLN A 158 -6.17 8.82 3.49
N SER A 159 -6.31 9.26 4.75
CA SER A 159 -7.49 10.01 5.18
C SER A 159 -7.64 11.34 4.45
N TYR A 160 -6.54 12.05 4.18
CA TYR A 160 -6.57 13.30 3.43
C TYR A 160 -6.82 13.08 1.94
N ASP A 161 -6.26 12.01 1.36
CA ASP A 161 -6.52 11.62 -0.04
C ASP A 161 -8.02 11.38 -0.26
N MET A 162 -8.64 10.58 0.61
CA MET A 162 -10.09 10.34 0.59
C MET A 162 -10.90 11.60 0.89
N PHE A 163 -10.54 12.37 1.92
CA PHE A 163 -11.27 13.59 2.29
C PHE A 163 -11.31 14.61 1.15
N TRP A 164 -10.17 14.88 0.50
CA TRP A 164 -10.12 15.80 -0.63
C TRP A 164 -10.95 15.31 -1.80
N ARG A 165 -10.82 14.02 -2.14
CA ARG A 165 -11.64 13.39 -3.16
C ARG A 165 -13.12 13.54 -2.83
N ASP A 166 -13.54 13.21 -1.62
CA ASP A 166 -14.95 13.07 -1.25
C ASP A 166 -15.66 14.41 -1.07
N GLU A 167 -14.96 15.41 -0.52
CA GLU A 167 -15.46 16.78 -0.35
C GLU A 167 -15.20 17.68 -1.57
N LEU A 168 -14.59 17.14 -2.63
CA LEU A 168 -14.19 17.88 -3.83
C LEU A 168 -13.31 19.11 -3.53
N ILE A 169 -12.42 18.98 -2.53
CA ILE A 169 -11.49 20.04 -2.12
C ILE A 169 -10.14 19.79 -2.78
N CYS A 170 -9.82 20.52 -3.85
CA CYS A 170 -8.49 20.42 -4.46
C CYS A 170 -7.42 20.91 -3.48
N PRO A 171 -6.41 20.09 -3.12
CA PRO A 171 -5.29 20.53 -2.30
C PRO A 171 -4.35 21.45 -3.09
N THR A 172 -3.50 22.18 -2.36
CA THR A 172 -2.33 22.82 -2.96
C THR A 172 -1.25 21.75 -3.22
N GLU A 173 -0.32 22.03 -4.13
CA GLU A 173 0.80 21.11 -4.40
C GLU A 173 1.57 20.74 -3.13
N ASN A 174 1.84 21.71 -2.24
CA ASN A 174 2.53 21.43 -0.97
C ASN A 174 1.74 20.46 -0.08
N LYS A 175 0.42 20.67 0.06
CA LYS A 175 -0.44 19.76 0.84
C LYS A 175 -0.44 18.36 0.24
N TYR A 176 -0.51 18.25 -1.08
CA TYR A 176 -0.39 16.96 -1.77
C TYR A 176 0.96 16.29 -1.46
N MET A 177 2.08 17.02 -1.56
CA MET A 177 3.41 16.48 -1.25
C MET A 177 3.52 15.99 0.21
N ASP A 178 2.90 16.69 1.14
CA ASP A 178 2.83 16.29 2.55
C ASP A 178 1.99 15.02 2.72
N MET A 179 0.80 14.96 2.10
CA MET A 179 -0.05 13.77 2.10
C MET A 179 0.70 12.56 1.55
N VAL A 180 1.39 12.70 0.41
CA VAL A 180 2.16 11.63 -0.21
C VAL A 180 3.33 11.18 0.65
N ALA A 181 4.01 12.12 1.31
CA ALA A 181 5.08 11.79 2.25
C ALA A 181 4.57 10.94 3.43
N LYS A 182 3.30 11.10 3.81
CA LYS A 182 2.64 10.29 4.85
C LYS A 182 2.14 8.95 4.30
N LYS A 183 1.29 8.96 3.26
CA LYS A 183 0.68 7.77 2.63
C LYS A 183 1.72 6.78 2.12
N THR A 184 2.61 7.23 1.24
CA THR A 184 3.57 6.36 0.54
C THR A 184 4.96 6.45 1.17
N GLY A 185 5.38 7.65 1.59
CA GLY A 185 6.65 7.84 2.30
C GLY A 185 6.65 7.22 3.70
N GLY A 186 5.50 7.09 4.36
CA GLY A 186 5.35 6.50 5.69
C GLY A 186 5.87 5.07 5.77
N LEU A 187 5.55 4.24 4.77
CA LEU A 187 6.05 2.86 4.69
C LEU A 187 7.58 2.81 4.52
N PHE A 188 8.15 3.65 3.65
CA PHE A 188 9.61 3.72 3.49
C PHE A 188 10.29 4.22 4.76
N SER A 189 9.69 5.20 5.44
CA SER A 189 10.16 5.77 6.71
C SER A 189 10.17 4.70 7.82
N LEU A 190 9.08 3.94 7.95
CA LEU A 190 8.97 2.80 8.86
C LEU A 190 10.11 1.81 8.62
N LEU A 191 10.29 1.35 7.38
CA LEU A 191 11.33 0.37 7.05
C LEU A 191 12.73 0.91 7.35
N ALA A 192 13.00 2.17 7.01
CA ALA A 192 14.29 2.80 7.29
C ALA A 192 14.56 2.92 8.80
N ARG A 193 13.56 3.27 9.60
CA ARG A 193 13.66 3.34 11.07
C ARG A 193 13.92 1.95 11.68
N LEU A 194 13.26 0.91 11.19
CA LEU A 194 13.54 -0.48 11.62
C LEU A 194 14.97 -0.89 11.28
N MET A 195 15.47 -0.56 10.07
CA MET A 195 16.84 -0.85 9.67
C MET A 195 17.88 -0.14 10.55
N ILE A 196 17.61 1.11 10.96
CA ILE A 196 18.47 1.87 11.90
C ILE A 196 18.45 1.21 13.28
N GLU A 197 17.27 0.88 13.79
CA GLU A 197 17.09 0.31 15.13
C GLU A 197 17.76 -1.06 15.26
N CYS A 198 17.47 -1.96 14.32
CA CYS A 198 18.00 -3.32 14.28
C CYS A 198 19.44 -3.41 13.71
N GLY A 199 19.95 -2.31 13.14
CA GLY A 199 21.28 -2.27 12.54
C GLY A 199 22.41 -2.35 13.57
N GLN A 200 23.61 -2.67 13.11
CA GLN A 200 24.85 -2.66 13.91
C GLN A 200 25.74 -1.45 13.61
N ARG A 201 25.48 -0.76 12.49
CA ARG A 201 26.31 0.32 11.97
C ARG A 201 25.47 1.56 11.69
N ASN A 202 26.10 2.72 11.64
CA ASN A 202 25.51 3.95 11.09
C ASN A 202 24.17 4.39 11.74
N LYS A 203 23.95 4.10 13.02
CA LYS A 203 22.70 4.45 13.71
C LYS A 203 22.40 5.95 13.80
N GLN A 204 23.42 6.79 13.61
CA GLN A 204 23.31 8.26 13.64
C GLN A 204 22.64 8.86 12.38
N PHE A 205 22.43 8.08 11.33
CA PHE A 205 21.88 8.59 10.07
C PHE A 205 20.37 8.83 10.18
N ASN A 206 19.91 10.00 9.70
CA ASN A 206 18.50 10.31 9.56
C ASN A 206 18.06 10.13 8.09
N LEU A 207 17.18 9.15 7.85
CA LEU A 207 16.68 8.82 6.52
C LEU A 207 15.27 9.37 6.22
N LEU A 208 14.69 10.21 7.10
CA LEU A 208 13.34 10.78 6.90
C LEU A 208 13.24 11.56 5.58
N ARG A 209 14.27 12.33 5.25
CA ARG A 209 14.30 13.09 3.99
C ARG A 209 14.37 12.17 2.76
N LEU A 210 15.18 11.11 2.83
CA LEU A 210 15.29 10.14 1.73
C LEU A 210 13.96 9.44 1.48
N THR A 211 13.34 8.95 2.55
CA THR A 211 12.08 8.19 2.50
C THR A 211 10.91 9.06 2.05
N SER A 212 10.85 10.32 2.48
CA SER A 212 9.90 11.32 1.96
C SER A 212 10.06 11.55 0.45
N LEU A 213 11.30 11.73 -0.02
CA LEU A 213 11.57 11.91 -1.46
C LEU A 213 11.25 10.66 -2.29
N LEU A 214 11.52 9.46 -1.76
CA LEU A 214 11.14 8.21 -2.40
C LEU A 214 9.62 8.07 -2.48
N GLY A 215 8.91 8.37 -1.39
CA GLY A 215 7.44 8.37 -1.38
C GLY A 215 6.86 9.29 -2.44
N GLN A 216 7.34 10.55 -2.50
CA GLN A 216 6.97 11.52 -3.53
C GLN A 216 7.26 11.00 -4.94
N PHE A 217 8.45 10.45 -5.17
CA PHE A 217 8.83 9.92 -6.48
C PHE A 217 7.90 8.78 -6.92
N TYR A 218 7.66 7.80 -6.05
CA TYR A 218 6.84 6.64 -6.39
C TYR A 218 5.38 7.01 -6.64
N GLN A 219 4.82 7.91 -5.82
CA GLN A 219 3.43 8.32 -5.99
C GLN A 219 3.22 9.16 -7.25
N ILE A 220 4.03 10.20 -7.46
CA ILE A 220 3.90 11.04 -8.66
C ILE A 220 4.12 10.20 -9.92
N ARG A 221 5.04 9.24 -9.86
CA ARG A 221 5.21 8.27 -10.95
C ARG A 221 3.95 7.45 -11.15
N ASP A 222 3.32 6.90 -10.11
CA ASP A 222 2.09 6.11 -10.25
C ASP A 222 0.95 6.93 -10.86
N ASP A 223 0.72 8.15 -10.34
CA ASP A 223 -0.27 9.11 -10.86
C ASP A 223 -0.03 9.43 -12.35
N LEU A 224 1.22 9.68 -12.73
CA LEU A 224 1.58 9.93 -14.13
C LEU A 224 1.40 8.68 -15.00
N MET A 225 1.73 7.50 -14.49
CA MET A 225 1.60 6.24 -15.23
C MET A 225 0.12 5.89 -15.46
N ASN A 226 -0.74 6.12 -14.46
CA ASN A 226 -2.20 5.95 -14.55
C ASN A 226 -2.79 6.73 -15.74
N LEU A 227 -2.32 7.96 -15.93
CA LEU A 227 -2.86 8.88 -16.93
C LEU A 227 -2.18 8.81 -18.30
N THR A 228 -0.99 8.21 -18.45
CA THR A 228 -0.18 8.43 -19.67
C THR A 228 0.39 7.20 -20.35
N ILE A 229 0.29 6.01 -19.73
CA ILE A 229 0.92 4.79 -20.26
C ILE A 229 -0.16 3.77 -20.61
N LYS A 230 -0.18 3.37 -21.89
CA LYS A 230 -1.14 2.38 -22.40
C LYS A 230 -0.96 1.02 -21.73
N GLU A 231 0.27 0.63 -21.40
CA GLU A 231 0.55 -0.60 -20.65
C GLU A 231 0.03 -0.58 -19.20
N TYR A 232 -0.16 0.61 -18.60
CA TYR A 232 -0.79 0.77 -17.27
C TYR A 232 -2.32 0.70 -17.37
N THR A 233 -2.88 1.08 -18.52
CA THR A 233 -4.31 0.93 -18.81
C THR A 233 -4.75 -0.52 -18.71
N ASP A 234 -3.94 -1.46 -19.20
CA ASP A 234 -4.26 -2.89 -19.13
C ASP A 234 -4.12 -3.46 -17.70
N GLN A 235 -3.43 -2.75 -16.79
CA GLN A 235 -3.19 -3.21 -15.42
C GLN A 235 -4.17 -2.69 -14.37
N LYS A 236 -4.70 -1.48 -14.58
CA LYS A 236 -5.55 -0.74 -13.63
C LYS A 236 -6.84 -0.20 -14.26
N GLY A 237 -6.87 0.00 -15.58
CA GLY A 237 -7.93 0.70 -16.30
C GLY A 237 -7.43 2.02 -16.90
N PHE A 238 -8.10 2.52 -17.94
CA PHE A 238 -7.69 3.75 -18.63
C PHE A 238 -8.05 4.97 -17.78
N CYS A 239 -7.04 5.73 -17.34
CA CYS A 239 -7.22 6.94 -16.50
C CYS A 239 -8.17 6.69 -15.31
N GLU A 240 -7.92 5.64 -14.55
CA GLU A 240 -8.73 5.25 -13.38
C GLU A 240 -8.81 6.39 -12.34
N ASP A 241 -7.74 7.19 -12.17
CA ASP A 241 -7.76 8.35 -11.27
C ASP A 241 -8.90 9.34 -11.59
N LEU A 242 -9.34 9.41 -12.86
CA LEU A 242 -10.47 10.25 -13.27
C LEU A 242 -11.83 9.63 -12.86
N ASP A 243 -11.94 8.29 -12.87
CA ASP A 243 -13.13 7.58 -12.38
C ASP A 243 -13.25 7.70 -10.86
N GLU A 244 -12.14 7.46 -10.16
CA GLU A 244 -12.01 7.66 -8.72
C GLU A 244 -12.33 9.12 -8.33
N GLY A 245 -12.07 10.04 -9.27
CA GLY A 245 -12.15 11.48 -9.06
C GLY A 245 -11.13 11.94 -8.00
N LYS A 246 -9.98 11.27 -8.01
CA LYS A 246 -8.85 11.52 -7.12
C LYS A 246 -8.11 12.78 -7.54
N PHE A 247 -7.62 13.54 -6.57
CA PHE A 247 -6.75 14.68 -6.84
C PHE A 247 -5.30 14.21 -7.02
N SER A 248 -5.03 13.49 -8.11
CA SER A 248 -3.67 13.07 -8.47
C SER A 248 -2.83 14.26 -8.96
N TYR A 249 -1.50 14.11 -9.03
CA TYR A 249 -0.60 15.25 -9.22
C TYR A 249 -0.94 16.12 -10.46
N LEU A 250 -1.23 15.49 -11.61
CA LEU A 250 -1.62 16.23 -12.82
C LEU A 250 -3.01 16.87 -12.70
N ILE A 251 -3.94 16.21 -12.01
CA ILE A 251 -5.30 16.72 -11.80
C ILE A 251 -5.24 18.00 -10.94
N ILE A 252 -4.46 18.00 -9.85
CA ILE A 252 -4.23 19.20 -9.03
C ILE A 252 -3.63 20.34 -9.86
N PHE A 253 -2.65 20.01 -10.70
CA PHE A 253 -2.01 21.00 -11.53
C PHE A 253 -2.99 21.64 -12.51
N VAL A 254 -3.73 20.83 -13.28
CA VAL A 254 -4.75 21.30 -14.24
C VAL A 254 -5.85 22.09 -13.52
N TRP A 255 -6.31 21.61 -12.38
CA TRP A 255 -7.33 22.28 -11.57
C TRP A 255 -6.92 23.72 -11.23
N ASN A 256 -5.67 23.92 -10.82
CA ASN A 256 -5.15 25.23 -10.40
C ASN A 256 -4.69 26.15 -11.54
N MET A 257 -4.49 25.62 -12.75
CA MET A 257 -4.07 26.41 -13.92
C MET A 257 -5.16 27.37 -14.42
N GLY A 258 -6.43 27.10 -14.10
CA GLY A 258 -7.59 27.84 -14.60
C GLY A 258 -7.86 27.59 -16.08
N GLY A 259 -8.67 28.44 -16.70
CA GLY A 259 -9.05 28.31 -18.11
C GLY A 259 -10.07 27.20 -18.40
N GLN A 260 -10.29 26.90 -19.68
CA GLN A 260 -11.33 25.99 -20.13
C GLN A 260 -11.10 24.54 -19.65
N ASP A 261 -9.85 24.07 -19.64
CA ASP A 261 -9.50 22.72 -19.19
C ASP A 261 -9.83 22.49 -17.72
N SER A 262 -9.53 23.47 -16.85
CA SER A 262 -9.89 23.42 -15.43
C SER A 262 -11.40 23.42 -15.25
N LEU A 263 -12.13 24.26 -15.99
CA LEU A 263 -13.60 24.30 -15.91
C LEU A 263 -14.24 22.99 -16.35
N ASP A 264 -13.72 22.34 -17.39
CA ASP A 264 -14.26 21.08 -17.88
C ASP A 264 -13.93 19.91 -16.94
N LEU A 265 -12.73 19.88 -16.35
CA LEU A 265 -12.36 18.96 -15.27
C LEU A 265 -13.27 19.14 -14.04
N GLN A 266 -13.50 20.38 -13.61
CA GLN A 266 -14.37 20.69 -12.47
C GLN A 266 -15.83 20.30 -12.74
N LYS A 267 -16.36 20.59 -13.92
CA LYS A 267 -17.71 20.15 -14.31
C LYS A 267 -17.83 18.63 -14.26
N HIS A 268 -16.78 17.93 -14.67
CA HIS A 268 -16.77 16.48 -14.63
C HIS A 268 -16.80 15.97 -13.18
N PHE A 269 -15.88 16.45 -12.33
CA PHE A 269 -15.80 16.05 -10.93
C PHE A 269 -17.09 16.35 -10.15
N ASN A 270 -17.78 17.45 -10.47
CA ASN A 270 -19.06 17.82 -9.86
C ASN A 270 -20.25 16.95 -10.31
N LYS A 271 -20.17 16.34 -11.50
CA LYS A 271 -21.24 15.50 -12.07
C LYS A 271 -20.99 14.00 -11.90
N ARG A 272 -19.85 13.63 -11.30
CA ARG A 272 -19.43 12.24 -11.24
C ARG A 272 -20.43 11.43 -10.40
N ASP A 273 -20.80 10.28 -10.94
CA ASP A 273 -21.49 9.23 -10.20
C ASP A 273 -20.42 8.25 -9.75
N ARG A 274 -20.27 8.07 -8.43
CA ARG A 274 -19.20 7.25 -7.85
C ARG A 274 -19.29 5.78 -8.24
N ASP A 275 -20.47 5.34 -8.67
CA ASP A 275 -20.70 3.96 -9.11
C ASP A 275 -20.54 3.78 -10.63
N LYS A 276 -20.22 4.85 -11.37
CA LYS A 276 -20.06 4.79 -12.83
C LYS A 276 -18.71 5.32 -13.29
N SER A 277 -17.96 4.45 -13.96
CA SER A 277 -16.77 4.85 -14.73
C SER A 277 -17.14 5.84 -15.82
N MET A 278 -16.26 6.81 -16.08
CA MET A 278 -16.44 7.74 -17.18
C MET A 278 -16.37 7.01 -18.53
N ALA A 279 -17.13 7.52 -19.51
CA ALA A 279 -16.96 7.10 -20.89
C ALA A 279 -15.50 7.36 -21.34
N ILE A 280 -14.91 6.38 -22.04
CA ILE A 280 -13.53 6.46 -22.52
C ILE A 280 -13.31 7.71 -23.39
N GLU A 281 -14.32 8.10 -24.16
CA GLU A 281 -14.29 9.30 -25.01
C GLU A 281 -14.16 10.60 -24.21
N ASP A 282 -14.81 10.69 -23.05
CA ASP A 282 -14.71 11.84 -22.16
C ASP A 282 -13.36 11.87 -21.45
N LYS A 283 -12.85 10.72 -21.01
CA LYS A 283 -11.48 10.59 -20.49
C LYS A 283 -10.46 11.04 -21.52
N GLN A 284 -10.61 10.60 -22.77
CA GLN A 284 -9.74 11.01 -23.86
C GLN A 284 -9.87 12.49 -24.18
N ARG A 285 -11.06 13.09 -24.07
CA ARG A 285 -11.27 14.51 -24.29
C ARG A 285 -10.55 15.35 -23.24
N VAL A 286 -10.76 15.03 -21.95
CA VAL A 286 -10.05 15.67 -20.83
C VAL A 286 -8.54 15.48 -20.98
N TRP A 287 -8.10 14.27 -21.31
CA TRP A 287 -6.68 13.98 -21.48
C TRP A 287 -6.03 14.70 -22.66
N ARG A 288 -6.70 14.75 -23.83
CA ARG A 288 -6.19 15.43 -25.04
C ARG A 288 -6.20 16.94 -24.92
N SER A 289 -7.07 17.49 -24.07
CA SER A 289 -7.13 18.93 -23.86
C SER A 289 -5.94 19.44 -23.05
N TRP A 290 -5.29 18.56 -22.26
CA TRP A 290 -4.10 18.92 -21.53
C TRP A 290 -2.92 19.13 -22.49
N PRO A 291 -2.30 20.33 -22.48
CA PRO A 291 -1.16 20.64 -23.33
C PRO A 291 -0.07 19.55 -23.29
N GLY A 292 0.35 19.05 -24.45
CA GLY A 292 1.45 18.08 -24.54
C GLY A 292 2.76 18.59 -23.91
N THR A 293 2.94 19.92 -23.84
CA THR A 293 4.01 20.58 -23.08
C THR A 293 3.86 20.38 -21.58
N MET A 294 2.66 20.37 -21.00
CA MET A 294 2.42 20.05 -19.58
C MET A 294 2.79 18.62 -19.25
N LEU A 295 2.48 17.65 -20.13
CA LEU A 295 2.93 16.27 -19.94
C LEU A 295 4.45 16.17 -20.01
N SER A 296 5.09 16.89 -20.92
CA SER A 296 6.55 16.94 -21.05
C SER A 296 7.23 17.63 -19.86
N ASP A 297 6.65 18.72 -19.34
CA ASP A 297 7.17 19.51 -18.22
C ASP A 297 6.88 18.84 -16.89
N SER A 298 5.72 18.21 -16.69
CA SER A 298 5.44 17.42 -15.48
C SER A 298 6.25 16.13 -15.45
N ARG A 299 6.41 15.43 -16.58
CA ARG A 299 7.36 14.29 -16.69
C ARG A 299 8.78 14.75 -16.44
N ARG A 300 9.25 15.84 -17.05
CA ARG A 300 10.60 16.38 -16.83
C ARG A 300 10.79 16.91 -15.41
N ARG A 301 9.94 17.79 -14.90
CA ARG A 301 10.04 18.35 -13.54
C ARG A 301 9.92 17.27 -12.49
N SER A 302 8.99 16.33 -12.58
CA SER A 302 8.88 15.23 -11.63
C SER A 302 10.13 14.33 -11.64
N LEU A 303 10.60 13.92 -12.83
CA LEU A 303 11.79 13.06 -12.95
C LEU A 303 13.09 13.80 -12.58
N ILE A 304 13.18 15.10 -12.87
CA ILE A 304 14.33 15.96 -12.54
C ILE A 304 14.32 16.31 -11.06
N ILE A 305 13.21 16.73 -10.47
CA ILE A 305 13.10 17.10 -9.05
C ILE A 305 13.35 15.88 -8.17
N SER A 306 12.77 14.72 -8.51
CA SER A 306 13.04 13.48 -7.79
C SER A 306 14.50 13.05 -7.92
N LYS A 307 15.06 12.92 -9.13
CA LYS A 307 16.45 12.49 -9.33
C LYS A 307 17.49 13.49 -8.77
N SER A 308 17.27 14.79 -8.93
CA SER A 308 18.20 15.82 -8.45
C SER A 308 18.15 15.97 -6.92
N ARG A 309 16.97 15.93 -6.28
CA ARG A 309 16.86 15.96 -4.82
C ARG A 309 17.36 14.67 -4.16
N LEU A 310 17.14 13.52 -4.80
CA LEU A 310 17.69 12.23 -4.35
C LEU A 310 19.23 12.19 -4.46
N ARG A 311 19.82 12.70 -5.56
CA ARG A 311 21.29 12.77 -5.75
C ARG A 311 22.00 13.79 -4.85
N MET A 312 21.42 14.96 -4.62
CA MET A 312 22.15 16.09 -4.02
C MET A 312 22.26 16.06 -2.49
N ARG A 313 21.43 15.30 -1.76
CA ARG A 313 21.25 15.53 -0.31
C ARG A 313 21.12 14.30 0.57
N SER A 314 21.23 13.09 0.03
CA SER A 314 21.00 11.85 0.77
C SER A 314 22.28 11.20 1.29
N GLY A 315 23.46 11.59 0.80
CA GLY A 315 24.70 10.83 1.01
C GLY A 315 24.61 9.40 0.47
N CYS A 316 23.54 9.05 -0.27
CA CYS A 316 23.32 7.72 -0.80
C CYS A 316 24.30 7.41 -1.91
N SER A 317 24.94 6.25 -1.81
CA SER A 317 25.73 5.69 -2.90
C SER A 317 24.84 5.59 -4.13
N ARG A 318 25.40 6.05 -5.26
CA ARG A 318 24.76 6.08 -6.58
C ARG A 318 24.02 4.78 -6.95
N TRP A 319 24.56 3.65 -6.50
CA TRP A 319 23.98 2.32 -6.64
C TRP A 319 22.59 2.15 -5.99
N LEU A 320 22.33 2.71 -4.79
CA LEU A 320 21.04 2.56 -4.10
C LEU A 320 19.91 3.17 -4.94
N LEU A 321 20.19 4.35 -5.50
CA LEU A 321 19.26 5.05 -6.39
C LEU A 321 19.09 4.33 -7.74
N GLU A 322 20.17 3.81 -8.32
CA GLU A 322 20.12 3.07 -9.59
C GLU A 322 19.38 1.72 -9.44
N SER A 323 19.59 1.01 -8.33
CA SER A 323 18.86 -0.20 -7.99
C SER A 323 17.37 0.09 -7.83
N LEU A 324 17.00 1.07 -7.01
CA LEU A 324 15.59 1.37 -6.74
C LEU A 324 14.84 1.94 -7.94
N THR A 325 15.50 2.73 -8.78
CA THR A 325 14.84 3.35 -9.94
C THR A 325 14.90 2.51 -11.22
N GLY A 326 15.63 1.39 -11.21
CA GLY A 326 15.80 0.50 -12.36
C GLY A 326 16.68 1.08 -13.47
N SER A 327 17.48 2.11 -13.17
CA SER A 327 18.35 2.75 -14.14
C SER A 327 19.72 2.07 -14.17
N SER A 328 19.78 0.83 -14.63
CA SER A 328 21.03 0.26 -15.15
C SER A 328 21.26 0.79 -16.56
N GLY A 329 22.11 1.80 -16.69
CA GLY A 329 22.93 2.07 -17.89
C GLY A 329 22.31 1.91 -19.28
N SER A 330 21.08 2.34 -19.54
CA SER A 330 20.60 2.53 -20.92
C SER A 330 20.09 3.96 -21.13
N SER A 331 20.90 4.67 -21.90
CA SER A 331 20.60 5.96 -22.50
C SER A 331 19.51 5.79 -23.56
N SER A 332 18.26 6.14 -23.25
CA SER A 332 17.27 6.60 -24.25
C SER A 332 15.92 6.88 -23.58
N ILE A 333 15.75 8.11 -23.09
CA ILE A 333 14.46 8.80 -23.20
C ILE A 333 14.79 10.16 -23.81
N SER A 334 15.01 10.14 -25.12
CA SER A 334 14.92 11.31 -25.99
C SER A 334 13.46 11.62 -26.26
#